data_AF-A0A7H8JNH8-F1
#
_entry.id   AF-A0A7H8JNH8-F1
#
_cell.length_a   1.000
_cell.length_b   1.000
_cell.length_c   1.000
_cell.angle_alpha   90.00
_cell.angle_beta   90.00
_cell.angle_gamma   90.00
#
_symmetry.space_group_name_H-M   'P 1'
#
loop_
_entity.id
_entity.type
_entity.pdbx_description
1 polymer ?
#
loop_
_entity_poly.entity_id
_entity_poly.type
_entity_poly.pdbx_seq_one_letter_code
_entity_poly.pdbx_strand_id
1 'polypeptide(L)'
;MTERKPAGVSFESWIDKQIREAQERGDFAQLPGAGKPLAEGPDTTYDEMWWIKQKMAREGLSHLPPTLALRKEAEEALEAAYAAPSERVARKIIEDINAKILRNLMMPPPGPPLGINRFDLDRVLAERARRRAS
;
A
#
# COMPACT_ATOMS: atom_id res chain seq x y z
N MET A 1 -18.76 -56.76 1.09
CA MET A 1 -19.05 -55.95 2.29
C MET A 1 -19.04 -54.50 1.86
N THR A 2 -20.20 -53.85 1.74
CA THR A 2 -20.27 -52.41 1.42
C THR A 2 -20.41 -51.63 2.73
N GLU A 3 -19.37 -50.91 3.12
CA GLU A 3 -19.44 -50.02 4.28
C GLU A 3 -20.52 -48.94 4.05
N ARG A 4 -21.44 -48.84 5.01
CA ARG A 4 -22.41 -47.74 5.06
C ARG A 4 -21.78 -46.58 5.81
N LYS A 5 -22.01 -45.38 5.28
CA LYS A 5 -21.59 -44.13 5.89
C LYS A 5 -22.13 -44.00 7.34
N PRO A 6 -21.26 -43.74 8.34
CA PRO A 6 -21.67 -43.57 9.74
C PRO A 6 -22.61 -42.37 9.93
N ALA A 7 -23.51 -42.47 10.92
CA ALA A 7 -24.38 -41.35 11.30
C ALA A 7 -23.56 -40.16 11.82
N GLY A 8 -23.90 -38.94 11.39
CA GLY A 8 -23.21 -37.70 11.80
C GLY A 8 -22.08 -37.26 10.87
N VAL A 9 -21.68 -38.07 9.89
CA VAL A 9 -20.71 -37.66 8.86
C VAL A 9 -21.48 -36.96 7.73
N SER A 10 -21.10 -35.74 7.34
CA SER A 10 -21.66 -35.06 6.16
C SER A 10 -21.09 -35.66 4.86
N PHE A 11 -21.74 -35.41 3.72
CA PHE A 11 -21.10 -35.72 2.43
C PHE A 11 -20.01 -34.68 2.18
N GLU A 12 -19.00 -35.06 1.38
CA GLU A 12 -17.97 -34.13 0.91
C GLU A 12 -18.68 -32.89 0.32
N SER A 13 -18.32 -31.70 0.81
CA SER A 13 -18.85 -30.47 0.23
C SER A 13 -18.23 -30.24 -1.14
N TRP A 14 -18.86 -29.39 -1.95
CA TRP A 14 -18.27 -29.01 -3.23
C TRP A 14 -16.88 -28.39 -3.06
N ILE A 15 -16.64 -27.62 -2.00
CA ILE A 15 -15.33 -27.04 -1.69
C ILE A 15 -14.32 -28.11 -1.28
N ASP A 16 -14.71 -29.05 -0.42
CA ASP A 16 -13.83 -30.16 0.01
C ASP A 16 -13.39 -31.00 -1.20
N LYS A 17 -14.33 -31.28 -2.11
CA LYS A 17 -14.05 -32.00 -3.35
C LYS A 17 -13.03 -31.27 -4.22
N GLN A 18 -13.16 -29.95 -4.38
CA GLN A 18 -12.19 -29.14 -5.13
C GLN A 18 -10.79 -29.18 -4.50
N ILE A 19 -10.71 -29.14 -3.15
CA ILE A 19 -9.43 -29.22 -2.43
C ILE A 19 -8.78 -30.59 -2.61
N ARG A 20 -9.54 -31.69 -2.47
CA ARG A 20 -9.03 -33.05 -2.65
C ARG A 20 -8.53 -33.27 -4.08
N GLU A 21 -9.32 -32.87 -5.08
CA GLU A 21 -8.91 -32.98 -6.49
C GLU A 21 -7.63 -32.17 -6.78
N ALA A 22 -7.47 -30.98 -6.19
CA ALA A 22 -6.24 -30.19 -6.30
C ALA A 22 -5.03 -30.86 -5.61
N GLN A 23 -5.23 -31.49 -4.46
CA GLN A 23 -4.21 -32.31 -3.79
C GLN A 23 -3.80 -33.52 -4.64
N GLU A 24 -4.76 -34.26 -5.19
CA GLU A 24 -4.51 -35.43 -6.05
C GLU A 24 -3.75 -35.07 -7.33
N ARG A 25 -4.01 -33.89 -7.91
CA ARG A 25 -3.23 -33.36 -9.04
C ARG A 25 -1.83 -32.88 -8.67
N GLY A 26 -1.55 -32.72 -7.38
CA GLY A 26 -0.26 -32.20 -6.90
C GLY A 26 -0.14 -30.68 -7.01
N ASP A 27 -1.25 -29.94 -7.11
CA ASP A 27 -1.24 -28.46 -7.20
C ASP A 27 -0.56 -27.82 -5.96
N PHE A 28 -0.49 -28.55 -4.84
CA PHE A 28 0.18 -28.14 -3.61
C PHE A 28 1.59 -28.71 -3.40
N ALA A 29 2.07 -29.60 -4.29
CA ALA A 29 3.33 -30.32 -4.10
C ALA A 29 4.58 -29.42 -4.21
N GLN A 30 4.47 -28.29 -4.91
CA GLN A 30 5.58 -27.36 -5.16
C GLN A 30 5.31 -25.97 -4.56
N LEU A 31 4.51 -25.89 -3.48
CA LEU A 31 4.30 -24.61 -2.81
C LEU A 31 5.63 -24.04 -2.28
N PRO A 32 5.89 -22.74 -2.46
CA PRO A 32 7.02 -22.07 -1.83
C PRO A 32 6.96 -22.27 -0.31
N GLY A 33 7.99 -22.92 0.24
CA GLY A 33 8.08 -23.19 1.68
C GLY A 33 7.53 -24.56 2.12
N ALA A 34 7.03 -25.40 1.22
CA ALA A 34 6.61 -26.76 1.56
C ALA A 34 7.75 -27.55 2.22
N GLY A 35 7.49 -28.10 3.41
CA GLY A 35 8.45 -28.88 4.21
C GLY A 35 9.59 -28.07 4.84
N LYS A 36 9.61 -26.74 4.66
CA LYS A 36 10.59 -25.86 5.30
C LYS A 36 10.02 -25.26 6.59
N PRO A 37 10.84 -24.89 7.57
CA PRO A 37 10.39 -24.05 8.67
C PRO A 37 9.68 -22.81 8.14
N LEU A 38 8.69 -22.30 8.88
CA LEU A 38 8.09 -21.00 8.58
C LEU A 38 9.23 -19.99 8.47
N ALA A 39 9.26 -19.23 7.37
CA ALA A 39 10.21 -18.13 7.23
C ALA A 39 10.06 -17.23 8.46
N GLU A 40 11.18 -16.74 9.01
CA GLU A 40 11.18 -15.82 10.13
C GLU A 40 10.18 -14.70 9.84
N GLY A 41 9.04 -14.75 10.55
CA GLY A 41 8.06 -13.68 10.51
C GLY A 41 8.68 -12.41 11.08
N PRO A 42 8.10 -11.24 10.83
CA PRO A 42 8.58 -10.02 11.48
C PRO A 42 8.64 -10.27 12.98
N ASP A 43 9.85 -10.23 13.51
CA ASP A 43 10.16 -10.32 14.93
C ASP A 43 9.46 -9.14 15.61
N THR A 44 8.25 -9.36 16.14
CA THR A 44 7.52 -8.56 17.14
C THR A 44 6.06 -9.02 17.20
N THR A 45 5.49 -9.00 18.42
CA THR A 45 4.07 -9.14 18.81
C THR A 45 3.09 -9.61 17.73
N TYR A 46 2.52 -10.81 17.91
CA TYR A 46 1.49 -11.38 17.00
C TYR A 46 0.44 -10.33 16.58
N ASP A 47 0.46 -10.00 15.30
CA ASP A 47 -0.47 -9.09 14.64
C ASP A 47 -1.39 -9.92 13.75
N GLU A 48 -2.69 -9.94 14.03
CA GLU A 48 -3.68 -10.69 13.24
C GLU A 48 -3.67 -10.33 11.75
N MET A 49 -3.21 -9.12 11.41
CA MET A 49 -3.13 -8.60 10.04
C MET A 49 -1.81 -8.94 9.33
N TRP A 50 -0.91 -9.74 9.93
CA TRP A 50 0.42 -10.04 9.39
C TRP A 50 0.41 -10.50 7.93
N TRP A 51 -0.50 -11.41 7.57
CA TRP A 51 -0.55 -11.99 6.22
C TRP A 51 -1.14 -11.01 5.20
N ILE A 52 -2.05 -10.12 5.63
CA ILE A 52 -2.59 -9.04 4.79
C ILE A 52 -1.50 -8.03 4.49
N LYS A 53 -0.75 -7.60 5.52
CA LYS A 53 0.40 -6.69 5.36
C LYS A 53 1.46 -7.30 4.44
N GLN A 54 1.78 -8.59 4.61
CA GLN A 54 2.73 -9.30 3.74
C GLN A 54 2.23 -9.40 2.29
N LYS A 55 0.93 -9.68 2.09
CA LYS A 55 0.32 -9.72 0.76
C LYS A 55 0.30 -8.34 0.10
N MET A 56 -0.08 -7.30 0.85
CA MET A 56 -0.05 -5.93 0.36
C MET A 56 1.35 -5.53 -0.07
N ALA A 57 2.38 -5.82 0.74
CA ALA A 57 3.77 -5.55 0.39
C ALA A 57 4.20 -6.33 -0.87
N ARG A 58 3.85 -7.61 -0.97
CA ARG A 58 4.15 -8.47 -2.14
C ARG A 58 3.53 -7.95 -3.43
N GLU A 59 2.30 -7.46 -3.35
CA GLU A 59 1.53 -6.95 -4.49
C GLU A 59 1.75 -5.43 -4.72
N GLY A 60 2.65 -4.79 -3.97
CA GLY A 60 2.89 -3.34 -4.05
C GLY A 60 1.70 -2.47 -3.66
N LEU A 61 0.75 -3.01 -2.89
CA LEU A 61 -0.43 -2.31 -2.42
C LEU A 61 -0.11 -1.49 -1.17
N SER A 62 -0.55 -0.24 -1.15
CA SER A 62 -0.47 0.63 0.01
C SER A 62 -1.83 1.26 0.26
N HIS A 63 -2.27 1.28 1.51
CA HIS A 63 -3.44 2.04 1.94
C HIS A 63 -2.97 3.09 2.94
N LEU A 64 -2.71 4.30 2.44
CA LEU A 64 -2.42 5.44 3.30
C LEU A 64 -3.74 6.10 3.71
N PRO A 65 -3.95 6.37 5.01
CA PRO A 65 -4.99 7.29 5.45
C PRO A 65 -4.92 8.60 4.65
N PRO A 66 -6.06 9.28 4.41
CA PRO A 66 -6.12 10.45 3.55
C PRO A 66 -5.07 11.53 3.87
N THR A 67 -4.76 11.74 5.15
CA THR A 67 -3.75 12.71 5.58
C THR A 67 -2.33 12.29 5.24
N LEU A 68 -1.98 11.00 5.38
CA LEU A 68 -0.66 10.49 4.98
C LEU A 68 -0.52 10.43 3.45
N ALA A 69 -1.60 10.14 2.73
CA ALA A 69 -1.60 10.19 1.27
C ALA A 69 -1.31 11.62 0.76
N LEU A 70 -1.92 12.64 1.36
CA LEU A 70 -1.67 14.04 1.00
C LEU A 70 -0.25 14.50 1.36
N ARG A 71 0.34 13.99 2.44
CA ARG A 71 1.76 14.27 2.75
C ARG A 71 2.68 13.73 1.66
N LYS A 72 2.48 12.46 1.28
CA LYS A 72 3.26 11.84 0.22
C LYS A 72 3.10 12.58 -1.11
N GLU A 73 1.88 12.96 -1.48
CA GLU A 73 1.63 13.76 -2.68
C GLU A 73 2.30 15.14 -2.61
N ALA A 74 2.37 15.76 -1.44
CA ALA A 74 3.07 17.03 -1.25
C ALA A 74 4.58 16.91 -1.43
N GLU A 75 5.19 15.83 -0.93
CA GLU A 75 6.60 15.50 -1.16
C GLU A 75 6.89 15.25 -2.65
N GLU A 76 6.05 14.45 -3.31
CA GLU A 76 6.17 14.16 -4.75
C GLU A 76 6.01 15.42 -5.61
N ALA A 77 5.04 16.29 -5.26
CA ALA A 77 4.84 17.57 -5.94
C ALA A 77 6.05 18.49 -5.79
N LEU A 78 6.70 18.51 -4.62
CA LEU A 78 7.90 19.32 -4.39
C LEU A 78 9.06 18.83 -5.26
N GLU A 79 9.32 17.53 -5.30
CA GLU A 79 10.37 16.96 -6.16
C GLU A 79 10.06 17.16 -7.65
N ALA A 80 8.80 16.98 -8.06
CA ALA A 80 8.35 17.25 -9.42
C ALA A 80 8.54 18.73 -9.80
N ALA A 81 8.29 19.67 -8.87
CA ALA A 81 8.52 21.10 -9.10
C ALA A 81 10.01 21.40 -9.30
N TYR A 82 10.91 20.77 -8.54
CA TYR A 82 12.35 20.90 -8.76
C TYR A 82 12.78 20.34 -10.12
N ALA A 83 12.25 19.18 -10.52
CA ALA A 83 12.55 18.56 -11.82
C ALA A 83 11.88 19.28 -13.01
N ALA A 84 10.79 20.03 -12.79
CA ALA A 84 9.93 20.59 -13.84
C ALA A 84 10.71 21.35 -14.92
N PRO A 85 10.36 21.22 -16.22
CA PRO A 85 11.16 21.75 -17.34
C PRO A 85 11.17 23.28 -17.43
N SER A 86 10.21 23.97 -16.80
CA SER A 86 10.15 25.44 -16.75
C SER A 86 9.68 25.93 -15.40
N GLU A 87 9.99 27.18 -15.07
CA GLU A 87 9.50 27.83 -13.85
C GLU A 87 7.96 27.88 -13.81
N ARG A 88 7.33 28.15 -14.96
CA ARG A 88 5.86 28.15 -15.10
C ARG A 88 5.25 26.81 -14.70
N VAL A 89 5.86 25.70 -15.10
CA VAL A 89 5.39 24.35 -14.73
C VAL A 89 5.61 24.09 -13.25
N ALA A 90 6.78 24.45 -12.70
CA ALA A 90 7.07 24.32 -11.27
C ALA A 90 6.05 25.11 -10.41
N ARG A 91 5.76 26.35 -10.81
CA ARG A 91 4.77 27.22 -10.17
C ARG A 91 3.40 26.56 -10.13
N LYS A 92 2.93 26.05 -11.27
CA LYS A 92 1.64 25.37 -11.35
C LYS A 92 1.55 24.16 -10.40
N ILE A 93 2.59 23.32 -10.37
CA ILE A 93 2.63 22.15 -9.48
C ILE A 93 2.47 22.57 -8.01
N ILE A 94 3.23 23.57 -7.58
CA ILE A 94 3.21 24.07 -6.20
C ILE A 94 1.89 24.76 -5.85
N GLU A 95 1.31 25.54 -6.76
CA GLU A 95 0.01 26.18 -6.56
C GLU A 95 -1.11 25.14 -6.44
N ASP A 96 -1.12 24.12 -7.31
CA ASP A 96 -2.13 23.07 -7.31
C ASP A 96 -2.10 22.26 -5.99
N ILE A 97 -0.91 21.88 -5.51
CA ILE A 97 -0.78 21.18 -4.22
C ILE A 97 -1.08 22.08 -3.02
N ASN A 98 -0.68 23.35 -3.06
CA ASN A 98 -1.01 24.32 -1.99
C ASN A 98 -2.51 24.54 -1.86
N ALA A 99 -3.25 24.58 -2.98
CA ALA A 99 -4.70 24.66 -2.96
C ALA A 99 -5.32 23.40 -2.34
N LYS A 100 -4.77 22.22 -2.61
CA LYS A 100 -5.22 20.95 -2.01
C LYS A 100 -4.94 20.89 -0.51
N ILE A 101 -3.75 21.31 -0.09
CA ILE A 101 -3.36 21.43 1.32
C ILE A 101 -4.30 22.41 2.04
N LEU A 102 -4.57 23.58 1.47
CA LEU A 102 -5.46 24.57 2.07
C LEU A 102 -6.87 24.00 2.27
N ARG A 103 -7.44 23.33 1.26
CA ARG A 103 -8.76 22.71 1.38
C ARG A 103 -8.82 21.69 2.52
N ASN A 104 -7.79 20.87 2.69
CA ASN A 104 -7.72 19.87 3.75
C ASN A 104 -7.39 20.46 5.12
N LEU A 105 -6.72 21.62 5.20
CA LEU A 105 -6.57 22.35 6.47
C LEU A 105 -7.88 23.00 6.91
N MET A 106 -8.68 23.48 5.96
CA MET A 106 -10.01 24.07 6.23
C MET A 106 -11.07 23.02 6.54
N MET A 107 -10.99 21.85 5.90
CA MET A 107 -11.89 20.71 6.13
C MET A 107 -11.05 19.43 6.31
N PRO A 108 -10.51 19.19 7.52
CA PRO A 108 -9.68 18.03 7.77
C PRO A 108 -10.43 16.71 7.57
N PRO A 109 -9.91 15.79 6.75
CA PRO A 109 -10.47 14.45 6.66
C PRO A 109 -10.24 13.67 7.98
N PRO A 110 -11.04 12.62 8.26
CA PRO A 110 -10.82 11.80 9.43
C PRO A 110 -9.43 11.16 9.41
N GLY A 111 -8.75 11.18 10.56
CA GLY A 111 -7.42 10.61 10.70
C GLY A 111 -6.48 11.48 11.54
N PRO A 112 -5.19 11.14 11.58
CA PRO A 112 -4.18 11.93 12.28
C PRO A 112 -4.06 13.33 11.64
N PRO A 113 -3.65 14.35 12.41
CA PRO A 113 -3.54 15.72 11.91
C PRO A 113 -2.65 15.80 10.68
N LEU A 114 -2.96 16.72 9.75
CA LEU A 114 -2.27 16.78 8.47
C LEU A 114 -0.76 17.01 8.61
N GLY A 115 -0.29 17.75 9.62
CA GLY A 115 1.13 17.85 9.97
C GLY A 115 2.04 18.48 8.92
N ILE A 116 1.48 19.08 7.86
CA ILE A 116 2.19 19.83 6.82
C ILE A 116 1.49 21.17 6.58
N ASN A 117 2.25 22.15 6.09
CA ASN A 117 1.76 23.46 5.68
C ASN A 117 1.98 23.67 4.18
N ARG A 118 1.34 24.72 3.63
CA ARG A 118 1.59 25.15 2.25
C ARG A 118 3.07 25.48 2.04
N PHE A 119 3.59 25.15 0.87
CA PHE A 119 4.92 25.53 0.44
C PHE A 119 4.97 27.02 0.09
N ASP A 120 6.07 27.66 0.46
CA ASP A 120 6.42 28.99 -0.03
C ASP A 120 6.88 28.88 -1.48
N LEU A 121 6.08 29.43 -2.40
CA LEU A 121 6.31 29.33 -3.83
C LEU A 121 7.66 29.97 -4.22
N ASP A 122 7.95 31.17 -3.73
CA ASP A 122 9.16 31.90 -4.11
C ASP A 122 10.40 31.17 -3.63
N ARG A 123 10.34 30.60 -2.41
CA ARG A 123 11.41 29.75 -1.88
C ARG A 123 11.65 28.51 -2.74
N VAL A 124 10.59 27.86 -3.19
CA VAL A 124 10.69 26.65 -4.04
C VAL A 124 11.29 27.00 -5.41
N LEU A 125 10.86 28.10 -6.03
CA LEU A 125 11.39 28.54 -7.32
C LEU A 125 12.88 28.95 -7.22
N ALA A 126 13.27 29.61 -6.13
CA ALA A 126 14.67 29.96 -5.88
C ALA A 126 15.56 28.72 -5.66
N GLU A 127 15.08 27.71 -4.94
CA GLU A 127 15.78 26.43 -4.78
C GLU A 127 15.90 25.67 -6.11
N ARG A 128 14.81 25.62 -6.90
CA ARG A 128 14.84 25.02 -8.25
C ARG A 128 15.90 25.67 -9.15
N ALA A 129 15.97 27.01 -9.16
CA ALA A 129 16.94 27.74 -9.96
C ALA A 129 18.37 27.40 -9.56
N ARG A 130 18.64 27.32 -8.24
CA ARG A 130 19.96 26.89 -7.71
C ARG A 130 20.33 25.48 -8.15
N ARG A 131 19.41 24.51 -8.04
CA ARG A 131 19.66 23.11 -8.45
C ARG A 131 19.95 22.94 -9.95
N ARG A 132 19.50 23.86 -10.80
CA ARG A 132 19.76 23.85 -12.25
C ARG A 132 21.05 24.57 -12.65
N ALA A 133 21.60 25.39 -11.76
CA ALA A 133 22.84 26.11 -11.99
C ALA A 133 24.09 25.30 -11.57
N SER A 134 23.89 24.24 -10.77
CA SER A 134 24.90 23.24 -10.39
C SER A 134 24.94 22.08 -11.38
#